data_AF-A0A849GUX5-F1
#
_entry.id   AF-A0A849GUX5-F1
#
_cell.length_a   1.000
_cell.length_b   1.000
_cell.length_c   1.000
_cell.angle_alpha   90.00
_cell.angle_beta   90.00
_cell.angle_gamma   90.00
#
_symmetry.space_group_name_H-M   'P 1'
#
loop_
_entity.id
_entity.type
_entity.pdbx_description
1 polymer ?
#
loop_
_entity_poly.entity_id
_entity_poly.type
_entity_poly.pdbx_seq_one_letter_code
_entity_poly.pdbx_strand_id
1 'polypeptide(L)'
;TYSLDKHGFLDSPEQWDEVFANGIAKVVGIPGGLTDRHWRIISYLRRKFLQEETVPVVVMACAENNMRLSELRFLFPAGYHRGACKIAGINHRFMYETNYWLTYETWAPLKPRYDLDQVGFLKDHTTWDEDFVDTLMGQLQPPSTPTERHMQVVRYLRDYFVVNGMIPPVFEACTANDLTLEELRTLFPAGYRRGACRMAGLPFYG
;
A
#
# COMPACT_ATOMS: atom_id res chain seq x y z
N THR A 1 -31.18 2.59 12.90
CA THR A 1 -29.98 3.46 12.81
C THR A 1 -28.80 2.60 12.46
N TYR A 2 -27.99 2.98 11.47
CA TYR A 2 -26.82 2.23 11.02
C TYR A 2 -25.58 2.70 11.76
N SER A 3 -24.66 1.79 12.10
CA SER A 3 -23.35 2.13 12.64
C SER A 3 -22.31 2.02 11.54
N LEU A 4 -21.49 3.06 11.37
CA LEU A 4 -20.46 3.12 10.34
C LEU A 4 -19.09 3.30 10.97
N ASP A 5 -18.08 2.68 10.34
CA ASP A 5 -16.69 2.86 10.72
C ASP A 5 -16.14 4.24 10.27
N LYS A 6 -14.87 4.51 10.61
CA LYS A 6 -14.16 5.74 10.23
C LYS A 6 -14.01 5.95 8.71
N HIS A 7 -14.26 4.92 7.91
CA HIS A 7 -14.23 4.95 6.45
C HIS A 7 -15.65 4.99 5.84
N GLY A 8 -16.68 5.02 6.70
CA GLY A 8 -18.10 5.05 6.37
C GLY A 8 -18.68 3.70 5.93
N PHE A 9 -17.99 2.59 6.15
CA PHE A 9 -18.51 1.23 5.89
C PHE A 9 -19.39 0.77 7.04
N LEU A 10 -20.34 -0.11 6.75
CA LEU A 10 -21.21 -0.68 7.78
C LEU A 10 -20.40 -1.52 8.78
N ASP A 11 -20.56 -1.26 10.07
CA ASP A 11 -19.83 -1.99 11.12
C ASP A 11 -20.28 -3.45 11.21
N SER A 12 -21.59 -3.68 11.17
CA SER A 12 -22.20 -5.01 11.32
C SER A 12 -23.04 -5.34 10.08
N PRO A 13 -22.77 -6.46 9.39
CA PRO A 13 -23.46 -6.80 8.15
C PRO A 13 -24.94 -7.16 8.34
N GLU A 14 -25.35 -7.48 9.57
CA GLU A 14 -26.73 -7.71 9.99
C GLU A 14 -27.59 -6.44 9.94
N GLN A 15 -26.98 -5.26 10.02
CA GLN A 15 -27.67 -3.97 9.93
C GLN A 15 -28.05 -3.59 8.49
N TRP A 16 -27.59 -4.34 7.50
CA TRP A 16 -27.80 -3.99 6.11
C TRP A 16 -29.21 -4.33 5.66
N ASP A 17 -29.82 -3.39 4.98
CA ASP A 17 -31.06 -3.55 4.24
C ASP A 17 -31.01 -2.71 2.94
N GLU A 18 -32.07 -2.77 2.13
CA GLU A 18 -32.14 -1.99 0.90
C GLU A 18 -32.20 -0.47 1.15
N VAL A 19 -32.65 -0.04 2.34
CA VAL A 19 -32.73 1.37 2.71
C VAL A 19 -31.32 1.92 2.94
N PHE A 20 -30.46 1.17 3.63
CA PHE A 20 -29.03 1.45 3.76
C PHE A 20 -28.37 1.54 2.38
N ALA A 21 -28.56 0.54 1.53
CA ALA A 21 -27.94 0.47 0.21
C ALA A 21 -28.28 1.71 -0.63
N ASN A 22 -29.55 2.10 -0.67
CA ASN A 22 -30.00 3.31 -1.36
C ASN A 22 -29.48 4.61 -0.72
N GLY A 23 -29.36 4.64 0.61
CA GLY A 23 -28.78 5.78 1.33
C GLY A 23 -27.30 5.99 0.97
N ILE A 24 -26.51 4.93 1.02
CA ILE A 24 -25.08 4.96 0.69
C ILE A 24 -24.87 5.25 -0.80
N ALA A 25 -25.70 4.71 -1.69
CA ALA A 25 -25.61 4.96 -3.13
C ALA A 25 -25.55 6.47 -3.46
N LYS A 26 -26.36 7.28 -2.78
CA LYS A 26 -26.35 8.75 -2.94
C LYS A 26 -25.03 9.38 -2.49
N VAL A 27 -24.48 8.92 -1.37
CA VAL A 27 -23.21 9.41 -0.81
C VAL A 27 -22.03 9.08 -1.72
N VAL A 28 -22.06 7.94 -2.42
CA VAL A 28 -20.96 7.45 -3.27
C VAL A 28 -21.12 7.82 -4.75
N GLY A 29 -21.97 8.79 -5.06
CA GLY A 29 -22.08 9.35 -6.41
C GLY A 29 -23.12 8.70 -7.33
N ILE A 30 -24.15 8.04 -6.76
CA ILE A 30 -25.28 7.47 -7.51
C ILE A 30 -26.59 8.16 -7.07
N PRO A 31 -26.78 9.46 -7.40
CA PRO A 31 -27.93 10.24 -6.92
C PRO A 31 -29.28 9.76 -7.50
N GLY A 32 -29.27 9.12 -8.67
CA GLY A 32 -30.46 8.59 -9.34
C GLY A 32 -31.00 7.27 -8.76
N GLY A 33 -30.34 6.71 -7.73
CA GLY A 33 -30.72 5.44 -7.13
C GLY A 33 -30.13 4.21 -7.81
N LEU A 34 -30.29 3.06 -7.16
CA LEU A 34 -29.74 1.78 -7.62
C LEU A 34 -30.66 1.13 -8.65
N THR A 35 -30.18 0.97 -9.87
CA THR A 35 -30.87 0.21 -10.93
C THR A 35 -30.65 -1.30 -10.78
N ASP A 36 -31.41 -2.12 -11.52
CA ASP A 36 -31.27 -3.59 -11.54
C ASP A 36 -29.84 -4.07 -11.82
N ARG A 37 -29.09 -3.33 -12.66
CA ARG A 37 -27.69 -3.63 -12.94
C ARG A 37 -26.79 -3.43 -11.71
N HIS A 38 -27.08 -2.45 -10.86
CA HIS A 38 -26.38 -2.28 -9.59
C HIS A 38 -26.74 -3.41 -8.64
N TRP A 39 -28.03 -3.70 -8.48
CA TRP A 39 -28.53 -4.76 -7.59
C TRP A 39 -27.94 -6.12 -7.91
N ARG A 40 -27.76 -6.44 -9.20
CA ARG A 40 -27.09 -7.69 -9.61
C ARG A 40 -25.70 -7.84 -9.00
N ILE A 41 -24.86 -6.80 -9.07
CA ILE A 41 -23.52 -6.83 -8.48
C ILE A 41 -23.58 -6.80 -6.95
N ILE A 42 -24.43 -5.93 -6.38
CA ILE A 42 -24.59 -5.80 -4.92
C ILE A 42 -24.99 -7.13 -4.29
N SER A 43 -26.03 -7.79 -4.82
CA SER A 43 -26.51 -9.07 -4.32
C SER A 43 -25.51 -10.20 -4.54
N TYR A 44 -24.76 -10.18 -5.64
CA TYR A 44 -23.65 -11.11 -5.88
C TYR A 44 -22.56 -10.97 -4.81
N LEU A 45 -22.08 -9.75 -4.56
CA LEU A 45 -21.05 -9.48 -3.56
C LEU A 45 -21.51 -9.83 -2.15
N ARG A 46 -22.75 -9.46 -1.81
CA ARG A 46 -23.33 -9.76 -0.50
C ARG A 46 -23.46 -11.25 -0.26
N ARG A 47 -23.85 -12.03 -1.28
CA ARG A 47 -23.91 -13.49 -1.20
C ARG A 47 -22.54 -14.12 -1.01
N LYS A 48 -21.54 -13.71 -1.80
CA LYS A 48 -20.14 -14.16 -1.66
C LYS A 48 -19.62 -13.90 -0.24
N PHE A 49 -19.88 -12.70 0.28
CA PHE A 49 -19.45 -12.31 1.61
C PHE A 49 -20.13 -13.12 2.72
N LEU A 50 -21.45 -13.30 2.67
CA LEU A 50 -22.20 -13.97 3.75
C LEU A 50 -22.12 -15.51 3.70
N GLN A 51 -21.95 -16.10 2.52
CA GLN A 51 -22.03 -17.56 2.35
C GLN A 51 -20.66 -18.21 2.13
N GLU A 52 -19.77 -17.54 1.42
CA GLU A 52 -18.46 -18.08 1.04
C GLU A 52 -17.32 -17.43 1.83
N GLU A 53 -17.65 -16.50 2.74
CA GLU A 53 -16.68 -15.71 3.52
C GLU A 53 -15.55 -15.16 2.64
N THR A 54 -15.92 -14.70 1.43
CA THR A 54 -14.98 -14.16 0.46
C THR A 54 -15.56 -12.93 -0.23
N VAL A 55 -14.67 -12.08 -0.75
CA VAL A 55 -15.05 -11.05 -1.71
C VAL A 55 -14.21 -11.27 -2.96
N PRO A 56 -14.82 -11.48 -4.12
CA PRO A 56 -14.07 -11.69 -5.35
C PRO A 56 -13.36 -10.39 -5.73
N VAL A 57 -12.31 -10.54 -6.50
CA VAL A 57 -11.52 -9.40 -7.01
C VAL A 57 -12.21 -8.79 -8.21
N VAL A 58 -11.97 -7.50 -8.53
CA VAL A 58 -12.81 -6.80 -9.52
C VAL A 58 -12.88 -7.53 -10.87
N VAL A 59 -11.78 -8.12 -11.33
CA VAL A 59 -11.71 -8.83 -12.61
C VAL A 59 -12.56 -10.10 -12.57
N MET A 60 -12.53 -10.82 -11.46
CA MET A 60 -13.35 -12.03 -11.24
C MET A 60 -14.83 -11.65 -11.08
N ALA A 61 -15.13 -10.62 -10.30
CA ALA A 61 -16.50 -10.10 -10.16
C ALA A 61 -17.08 -9.66 -11.51
N CYS A 62 -16.29 -8.98 -12.33
CA CYS A 62 -16.64 -8.63 -13.71
C CYS A 62 -16.90 -9.88 -14.57
N ALA A 63 -15.98 -10.85 -14.57
CA ALA A 63 -16.09 -12.08 -15.34
C ALA A 63 -17.32 -12.91 -14.94
N GLU A 64 -17.52 -13.17 -13.65
CA GLU A 64 -18.65 -13.94 -13.11
C GLU A 64 -20.01 -13.26 -13.33
N ASN A 65 -20.01 -11.93 -13.48
CA ASN A 65 -21.23 -11.17 -13.80
C ASN A 65 -21.37 -10.84 -15.30
N ASN A 66 -20.51 -11.39 -16.16
CA ASN A 66 -20.46 -11.12 -17.60
C ASN A 66 -20.50 -9.61 -17.91
N MET A 67 -19.64 -8.85 -17.23
CA MET A 67 -19.58 -7.39 -17.26
C MET A 67 -18.15 -6.93 -17.53
N ARG A 68 -17.98 -5.86 -18.30
CA ARG A 68 -16.65 -5.23 -18.50
C ARG A 68 -16.30 -4.31 -17.34
N LEU A 69 -15.01 -4.13 -17.06
CA LEU A 69 -14.54 -3.21 -16.01
C LEU A 69 -15.01 -1.76 -16.23
N SER A 70 -15.10 -1.31 -17.49
CA SER A 70 -15.63 0.01 -17.84
C SER A 70 -17.11 0.16 -17.45
N GLU A 71 -17.89 -0.89 -17.56
CA GLU A 71 -19.30 -0.89 -17.18
C GLU A 71 -19.45 -0.85 -15.66
N LEU A 72 -18.61 -1.59 -14.93
CA LEU A 72 -18.57 -1.55 -13.48
C LEU A 72 -18.25 -0.14 -12.97
N ARG A 73 -17.25 0.52 -13.55
CA ARG A 73 -16.93 1.93 -13.23
C ARG A 73 -18.07 2.90 -13.54
N PHE A 74 -18.79 2.64 -14.63
CA PHE A 74 -19.94 3.45 -14.99
C PHE A 74 -21.08 3.30 -13.97
N LEU A 75 -21.35 2.07 -13.51
CA LEU A 75 -22.36 1.79 -12.49
C LEU A 75 -21.93 2.29 -11.10
N PHE A 76 -20.66 2.17 -10.77
CA PHE A 76 -20.12 2.55 -9.45
C PHE A 76 -19.02 3.59 -9.63
N PRO A 77 -19.36 4.90 -9.70
CA PRO A 77 -18.37 5.97 -9.90
C PRO A 77 -17.31 6.04 -8.79
N ALA A 78 -17.65 5.64 -7.57
CA ALA A 78 -16.71 5.50 -6.46
C ALA A 78 -15.83 4.23 -6.54
N GLY A 79 -15.94 3.46 -7.61
CA GLY A 79 -15.19 2.23 -7.85
C GLY A 79 -15.78 1.01 -7.14
N TYR A 80 -15.08 -0.12 -7.27
CA TYR A 80 -15.52 -1.41 -6.76
C TYR A 80 -15.63 -1.44 -5.22
N HIS A 81 -14.60 -0.99 -4.50
CA HIS A 81 -14.57 -1.06 -3.04
C HIS A 81 -15.45 0.00 -2.37
N ARG A 82 -15.18 1.28 -2.65
CA ARG A 82 -15.90 2.42 -2.03
C ARG A 82 -17.30 2.62 -2.60
N GLY A 83 -17.59 2.03 -3.76
CA GLY A 83 -18.92 1.95 -4.34
C GLY A 83 -19.58 0.60 -4.06
N ALA A 84 -19.34 -0.39 -4.93
CA ALA A 84 -20.08 -1.65 -4.94
C ALA A 84 -20.02 -2.42 -3.61
N CYS A 85 -18.83 -2.67 -3.05
CA CYS A 85 -18.68 -3.43 -1.80
C CYS A 85 -19.27 -2.68 -0.60
N LYS A 86 -19.07 -1.36 -0.55
CA LYS A 86 -19.64 -0.48 0.48
C LYS A 86 -21.16 -0.53 0.48
N ILE A 87 -21.77 -0.40 -0.71
CA ILE A 87 -23.22 -0.49 -0.88
C ILE A 87 -23.73 -1.89 -0.52
N ALA A 88 -22.97 -2.95 -0.79
CA ALA A 88 -23.30 -4.33 -0.43
C ALA A 88 -23.24 -4.64 1.08
N GLY A 89 -22.80 -3.69 1.90
CA GLY A 89 -22.73 -3.85 3.35
C GLY A 89 -21.59 -4.76 3.80
N ILE A 90 -20.55 -4.88 2.98
CA ILE A 90 -19.34 -5.60 3.36
C ILE A 90 -18.53 -4.67 4.27
N ASN A 91 -18.23 -5.12 5.48
CA ASN A 91 -17.50 -4.30 6.43
C ASN A 91 -16.03 -4.10 5.97
N HIS A 92 -15.46 -2.94 6.30
CA HIS A 92 -14.11 -2.57 5.86
C HIS A 92 -13.03 -3.52 6.41
N ARG A 93 -13.22 -3.97 7.66
CA ARG A 93 -12.29 -4.87 8.34
C ARG A 93 -12.14 -6.20 7.60
N PHE A 94 -13.26 -6.82 7.21
CA PHE A 94 -13.29 -8.05 6.46
C PHE A 94 -12.57 -7.91 5.11
N MET A 95 -12.85 -6.83 4.36
CA MET A 95 -12.15 -6.60 3.09
C MET A 95 -10.65 -6.41 3.29
N TYR A 96 -10.24 -5.75 4.38
CA TYR A 96 -8.84 -5.56 4.73
C TYR A 96 -8.16 -6.88 5.14
N GLU A 97 -8.84 -7.74 5.88
CA GLU A 97 -8.29 -9.02 6.35
C GLU A 97 -8.25 -10.09 5.25
N THR A 98 -9.21 -10.09 4.31
CA THR A 98 -9.37 -11.18 3.32
C THR A 98 -8.79 -10.89 1.93
N ASN A 99 -8.61 -9.61 1.54
CA ASN A 99 -8.30 -9.26 0.15
C ASN A 99 -7.11 -8.31 0.01
N TYR A 100 -5.95 -8.76 0.47
CA TYR A 100 -4.74 -7.93 0.47
C TYR A 100 -4.20 -7.56 -0.92
N TRP A 101 -4.69 -8.15 -2.01
CA TRP A 101 -4.25 -7.79 -3.36
C TRP A 101 -5.38 -8.01 -4.35
N LEU A 102 -6.04 -6.96 -4.87
CA LEU A 102 -6.43 -6.86 -6.29
C LEU A 102 -7.13 -5.53 -6.66
N THR A 103 -6.39 -4.75 -7.46
CA THR A 103 -6.77 -3.73 -8.47
C THR A 103 -7.06 -2.27 -8.08
N TYR A 104 -6.13 -1.41 -8.52
CA TYR A 104 -6.14 -0.02 -9.03
C TYR A 104 -7.12 1.06 -8.55
N GLU A 105 -8.17 0.78 -7.81
CA GLU A 105 -9.11 1.80 -7.37
C GLU A 105 -9.28 1.71 -5.85
N THR A 106 -8.55 2.59 -5.15
CA THR A 106 -8.64 2.93 -3.71
C THR A 106 -7.71 2.20 -2.75
N TRP A 107 -6.43 2.56 -2.76
CA TRP A 107 -5.52 2.31 -1.64
C TRP A 107 -5.80 3.35 -0.53
N ALA A 108 -6.33 2.92 0.62
CA ALA A 108 -5.83 3.47 1.88
C ALA A 108 -4.63 2.58 2.24
N PRO A 109 -3.46 3.14 2.59
CA PRO A 109 -2.27 2.33 2.55
C PRO A 109 -2.32 1.13 3.45
N LEU A 110 -1.86 -0.03 2.92
CA LEU A 110 -1.00 -0.89 3.74
C LEU A 110 -0.14 0.07 4.52
N LYS A 111 -0.22 0.06 5.85
CA LYS A 111 0.74 0.84 6.64
C LYS A 111 2.08 0.52 5.99
N PRO A 112 2.73 1.51 5.33
CA PRO A 112 3.90 1.19 4.54
C PRO A 112 4.82 0.46 5.51
N ARG A 113 5.38 -0.68 5.08
CA ARG A 113 6.20 -1.55 5.95
C ARG A 113 7.22 -0.71 6.73
N TYR A 114 7.64 0.39 6.10
CA TYR A 114 8.51 1.42 6.62
C TYR A 114 7.77 2.76 6.74
N ASP A 115 7.85 3.41 7.90
CA ASP A 115 7.38 4.79 8.08
C ASP A 115 8.51 5.75 7.65
N LEU A 116 8.31 6.41 6.50
CA LEU A 116 9.29 7.29 5.90
C LEU A 116 8.94 8.78 6.14
N ASP A 117 9.97 9.62 6.21
CA ASP A 117 9.84 11.07 6.20
C ASP A 117 9.53 11.62 4.79
N GLN A 118 9.43 12.94 4.67
CA GLN A 118 9.09 13.61 3.40
C GLN A 118 10.16 13.46 2.31
N VAL A 119 11.39 13.09 2.69
CA VAL A 119 12.53 12.91 1.77
C VAL A 119 12.90 11.42 1.58
N GLY A 120 12.09 10.52 2.13
CA GLY A 120 12.18 9.07 1.91
C GLY A 120 13.14 8.32 2.84
N PHE A 121 13.49 8.88 4.00
CA PHE A 121 14.30 8.22 5.04
C PHE A 121 13.42 7.61 6.12
N LEU A 122 13.90 6.55 6.79
CA LEU A 122 13.20 5.98 7.94
C LEU A 122 13.05 7.01 9.06
N LYS A 123 11.84 7.18 9.58
CA LYS A 123 11.61 7.98 10.79
C LYS A 123 12.18 7.32 12.05
N ASP A 124 12.18 5.98 12.06
CA ASP A 124 12.73 5.18 13.15
C ASP A 124 13.74 4.16 12.58
N HIS A 125 15.04 4.41 12.82
CA HIS A 125 16.12 3.57 12.31
C HIS A 125 16.13 2.14 12.89
N THR A 126 15.43 1.92 14.01
CA THR A 126 15.31 0.60 14.65
C THR A 126 14.37 -0.33 13.90
N THR A 127 13.51 0.22 13.02
CA THR A 127 12.56 -0.53 12.19
C THR A 127 13.17 -1.06 10.89
N TRP A 128 14.46 -0.85 10.67
CA TRP A 128 15.17 -1.29 9.47
C TRP A 128 15.41 -2.81 9.48
N ASP A 129 15.31 -3.41 8.30
CA ASP A 129 15.74 -4.77 7.96
C ASP A 129 16.40 -4.80 6.55
N GLU A 130 16.94 -5.94 6.12
CA GLU A 130 17.58 -6.04 4.80
C GLU A 130 16.59 -5.84 3.64
N ASP A 131 15.32 -6.26 3.82
CA ASP A 131 14.25 -6.07 2.84
C ASP A 131 13.97 -4.58 2.53
N PHE A 132 14.36 -3.68 3.43
CA PHE A 132 14.29 -2.24 3.18
C PHE A 132 15.18 -1.82 2.00
N VAL A 133 16.38 -2.42 1.90
CA VAL A 133 17.31 -2.15 0.81
C VAL A 133 16.74 -2.66 -0.51
N ASP A 134 16.18 -3.87 -0.53
CA ASP A 134 15.50 -4.43 -1.70
C ASP A 134 14.34 -3.54 -2.16
N THR A 135 13.56 -3.04 -1.21
CA THR A 135 12.45 -2.13 -1.48
C THR A 135 12.92 -0.86 -2.18
N LEU A 136 14.02 -0.26 -1.72
CA LEU A 136 14.57 0.96 -2.32
C LEU A 136 15.23 0.69 -3.68
N MET A 137 15.94 -0.43 -3.84
CA MET A 137 16.59 -0.81 -5.10
C MET A 137 15.57 -1.15 -6.19
N GLY A 138 14.45 -1.78 -5.83
CA GLY A 138 13.34 -2.03 -6.75
C GLY A 138 12.59 -0.77 -7.21
N GLN A 139 12.71 0.34 -6.47
CA GLN A 139 12.12 1.64 -6.83
C GLN A 139 13.02 2.48 -7.78
N LEU A 140 14.25 2.05 -8.03
CA LEU A 140 15.15 2.72 -8.96
C LEU A 140 14.61 2.62 -10.41
N GLN A 141 15.12 3.49 -11.28
CA GLN A 141 14.83 3.47 -12.72
C GLN A 141 16.15 3.38 -13.50
N PRO A 142 16.52 2.20 -14.04
CA PRO A 142 15.78 0.93 -13.99
C PRO A 142 15.81 0.28 -12.60
N PRO A 143 14.82 -0.57 -12.26
CA PRO A 143 14.86 -1.36 -11.03
C PRO A 143 16.10 -2.25 -10.99
N SER A 144 16.68 -2.41 -9.80
CA SER A 144 17.86 -3.23 -9.59
C SER A 144 17.74 -4.03 -8.29
N THR A 145 18.68 -4.95 -8.07
CA THR A 145 18.81 -5.71 -6.83
C THR A 145 20.09 -5.30 -6.12
N PRO A 146 20.11 -5.27 -4.78
CA PRO A 146 21.33 -4.98 -4.04
C PRO A 146 22.38 -6.05 -4.32
N THR A 147 23.59 -5.60 -4.65
CA THR A 147 24.77 -6.47 -4.74
C THR A 147 25.44 -6.58 -3.37
N GLU A 148 26.31 -7.58 -3.18
CA GLU A 148 27.07 -7.72 -1.93
C GLU A 148 27.90 -6.47 -1.60
N ARG A 149 28.39 -5.74 -2.61
CA ARG A 149 29.09 -4.47 -2.41
C ARG A 149 28.18 -3.37 -1.86
N HIS A 150 26.91 -3.33 -2.25
CA HIS A 150 25.94 -2.41 -1.63
C HIS A 150 25.71 -2.80 -0.16
N MET A 151 25.48 -4.09 0.10
CA MET A 151 25.19 -4.59 1.45
C MET A 151 26.36 -4.42 2.40
N GLN A 152 27.60 -4.60 1.94
CA GLN A 152 28.82 -4.36 2.71
C GLN A 152 28.85 -2.93 3.27
N VAL A 153 28.67 -1.92 2.41
CA VAL A 153 28.65 -0.51 2.81
C VAL A 153 27.47 -0.21 3.73
N VAL A 154 26.27 -0.73 3.40
CA VAL A 154 25.05 -0.52 4.19
C VAL A 154 25.21 -1.07 5.61
N ARG A 155 25.73 -2.29 5.77
CA ARG A 155 25.97 -2.92 7.08
C ARG A 155 27.00 -2.14 7.88
N TYR A 156 28.13 -1.75 7.27
CA TYR A 156 29.13 -0.91 7.92
C TYR A 156 28.53 0.38 8.48
N LEU A 157 27.75 1.11 7.66
CA LEU A 157 27.13 2.37 8.07
C LEU A 157 26.17 2.20 9.24
N ARG A 158 25.42 1.09 9.27
CA ARG A 158 24.51 0.75 10.36
C ARG A 158 25.25 0.44 11.64
N ASP A 159 26.22 -0.46 11.57
CA ASP A 159 27.00 -0.86 12.73
C ASP A 159 27.73 0.34 13.34
N TYR A 160 28.32 1.18 12.49
CA TYR A 160 28.95 2.42 12.92
C TYR A 160 27.97 3.35 13.62
N PHE A 161 26.78 3.57 13.05
CA PHE A 161 25.79 4.46 13.64
C PHE A 161 25.23 3.91 14.97
N VAL A 162 24.96 2.61 15.06
CA VAL A 162 24.48 1.96 16.29
C VAL A 162 25.51 2.09 17.41
N VAL A 163 26.80 1.95 17.10
CA VAL A 163 27.88 2.06 18.09
C VAL A 163 28.16 3.51 18.50
N ASN A 164 28.24 4.42 17.54
CA ASN A 164 28.75 5.78 17.77
C ASN A 164 27.65 6.84 17.92
N GLY A 165 26.41 6.54 17.53
CA GLY A 165 25.30 7.51 17.50
C GLY A 165 25.45 8.62 16.45
N MET A 166 26.43 8.52 15.54
CA MET A 166 26.71 9.50 14.51
C MET A 166 26.98 8.85 13.16
N ILE A 167 26.68 9.58 12.08
CA ILE A 167 26.90 9.11 10.71
C ILE A 167 28.38 9.33 10.38
N PRO A 168 29.13 8.31 9.93
CA PRO A 168 30.54 8.47 9.61
C PRO A 168 30.72 9.43 8.43
N PRO A 169 31.83 10.20 8.36
CA PRO A 169 32.21 10.93 7.17
C PRO A 169 32.35 10.00 5.95
N VAL A 170 32.06 10.51 4.75
CA VAL A 170 32.13 9.72 3.52
C VAL A 170 33.51 9.08 3.29
N PHE A 171 34.59 9.78 3.63
CA PHE A 171 35.95 9.27 3.46
C PHE A 171 36.26 8.12 4.42
N GLU A 172 35.75 8.17 5.65
CA GLU A 172 35.90 7.09 6.62
C GLU A 172 35.11 5.85 6.16
N ALA A 173 33.89 6.04 5.66
CA ALA A 173 33.11 4.95 5.08
C ALA A 173 33.78 4.34 3.84
N CYS A 174 34.37 5.16 2.97
CA CYS A 174 35.17 4.71 1.84
C CYS A 174 36.37 3.86 2.29
N THR A 175 37.19 4.38 3.22
CA THR A 175 38.37 3.67 3.74
C THR A 175 38.00 2.35 4.41
N ALA A 176 36.94 2.32 5.22
CA ALA A 176 36.52 1.12 5.92
C ALA A 176 35.97 0.02 4.99
N ASN A 177 35.50 0.40 3.80
CA ASN A 177 34.94 -0.54 2.81
C ASN A 177 35.90 -0.82 1.64
N ASP A 178 37.12 -0.31 1.68
CA ASP A 178 38.10 -0.40 0.58
C ASP A 178 37.51 0.10 -0.75
N LEU A 179 36.92 1.30 -0.71
CA LEU A 179 36.30 1.96 -1.85
C LEU A 179 36.91 3.33 -2.09
N THR A 180 37.11 3.68 -3.36
CA THR A 180 37.28 5.06 -3.78
C THR A 180 35.94 5.82 -3.73
N LEU A 181 36.00 7.15 -3.75
CA LEU A 181 34.80 7.98 -3.82
C LEU A 181 34.01 7.76 -5.11
N GLU A 182 34.69 7.45 -6.22
CA GLU A 182 34.07 7.19 -7.53
C GLU A 182 33.34 5.84 -7.55
N GLU A 183 33.94 4.80 -6.99
CA GLU A 183 33.28 3.49 -6.82
C GLU A 183 32.05 3.60 -5.90
N LEU A 184 32.16 4.35 -4.81
CA LEU A 184 31.01 4.62 -3.95
C LEU A 184 29.87 5.31 -4.71
N ARG A 185 30.17 6.31 -5.55
CA ARG A 185 29.16 7.00 -6.38
C ARG A 185 28.58 6.11 -7.47
N THR A 186 29.34 5.14 -7.95
CA THR A 186 28.89 4.15 -8.91
C THR A 186 27.90 3.19 -8.25
N LEU A 187 28.21 2.71 -7.03
CA LEU A 187 27.29 1.89 -6.23
C LEU A 187 26.05 2.69 -5.80
N PHE A 188 26.22 3.94 -5.40
CA PHE A 188 25.11 4.78 -4.93
C PHE A 188 25.01 6.05 -5.79
N PRO A 189 24.32 6.01 -6.94
CA PRO A 189 24.19 7.17 -7.84
C PRO A 189 23.55 8.40 -7.17
N ALA A 190 22.70 8.19 -6.17
CA ALA A 190 22.12 9.26 -5.34
C ALA A 190 23.11 9.86 -4.33
N GLY A 191 24.36 9.38 -4.31
CA GLY A 191 25.44 9.82 -3.44
C GLY A 191 25.40 9.22 -2.03
N TYR A 192 26.34 9.65 -1.19
CA TYR A 192 26.54 9.09 0.14
C TYR A 192 25.34 9.28 1.08
N ARG A 193 24.81 10.51 1.19
CA ARG A 193 23.68 10.84 2.09
C ARG A 193 22.37 10.23 1.59
N ARG A 194 21.96 10.55 0.35
CA ARG A 194 20.65 10.16 -0.20
C ARG A 194 20.61 8.75 -0.79
N GLY A 195 21.76 8.12 -1.02
CA GLY A 195 21.90 6.73 -1.42
C GLY A 195 22.29 5.85 -0.23
N ALA A 196 23.58 5.80 0.09
CA ALA A 196 24.12 4.85 1.07
C ALA A 196 23.51 4.99 2.48
N CYS A 197 23.50 6.20 3.05
CA CYS A 197 22.96 6.44 4.40
C CYS A 197 21.43 6.20 4.44
N ARG A 198 20.72 6.55 3.36
CA ARG A 198 19.29 6.28 3.22
C ARG A 198 19.01 4.78 3.23
N MET A 199 19.75 3.99 2.44
CA MET A 199 19.61 2.53 2.38
C MET A 199 20.00 1.86 3.71
N ALA A 200 20.96 2.42 4.44
CA ALA A 200 21.30 2.02 5.79
C ALA A 200 20.25 2.41 6.85
N GLY A 201 19.20 3.14 6.47
CA GLY A 201 18.15 3.54 7.41
C GLY A 201 18.60 4.57 8.44
N LEU A 202 19.68 5.30 8.16
CA LEU A 202 20.21 6.31 9.06
C LEU A 202 19.34 7.59 9.01
N PRO A 203 19.19 8.33 10.12
CA PRO A 203 18.39 9.55 10.13
C PRO A 203 18.96 10.62 9.20
N PHE A 204 18.07 11.41 8.59
CA PHE A 204 18.47 12.57 7.79
C PHE A 204 18.36 13.84 8.63
N TYR A 205 19.52 14.37 9.05
CA TYR A 205 19.61 15.71 9.65
C TYR A 205 19.71 16.73 8.51
N GLY A 206 18.59 17.35 8.18
CA GLY A 206 18.50 18.45 7.21
C GLY A 206 19.02 19.76 7.77
#